data_AF-A0A946K9A0-F1
#
_entry.id   AF-A0A946K9A0-F1
#
_cell.length_a   1.000
_cell.length_b   1.000
_cell.length_c   1.000
_cell.angle_alpha   90.00
_cell.angle_beta   90.00
_cell.angle_gamma   90.00
#
_symmetry.space_group_name_H-M   'P 1'
#
loop_
_entity.id
_entity.type
_entity.pdbx_description
1 polymer ?
#
loop_
_entity_poly.entity_id
_entity_poly.type
_entity_poly.pdbx_seq_one_letter_code
_entity_poly.pdbx_strand_id
1 'polypeptide(L)'
;MSIFSFFLIVLLTCLLWTAACIAAAVRLKKPLLRRLLLTIGFLAPLLSLLPFVAFTTILAFVAHLQVNWFPLAISIFISTLIGSGLILLRGTQPNGGGWKTVPAANWSPLALFTLFLLTKSVTAGTILYLNQTVAAQARALQNEAAVLMTTHLPPNLPDQENAAGLYRGASIIFEDDDAFQEFLQDNAQSFADPITQEEIAFLTRHVETLELLRQAAARPVCRFTRDYPRPSVDMLLPEIQFFRNAARILAVSAHYQVSIGNMPAALRDVSSIIKMSLHASSEPILISGLVGLSIDAIAIDVLIDILPFIDADDLVLLKSNNIHNFLSAPPALTRNLYGEEAFGLTIFSIFGTSEFEQWRLASLLMDNLHVPDSIYQQNVFLNPALAAYRIFLFPQDLAVYQQTMRSYQRVAESSDSYDARQTILKNIEGDLLSGRPKGFMTAYLIPAIGKAIENVEKARMRHTTALVAIAAT
;
A
#
# COMPACT_ATOMS: atom_id res chain seq x y z
N MET A 1 25.67 14.97 3.00
CA MET A 1 26.44 14.40 4.12
C MET A 1 26.06 12.93 4.23
N SER A 2 27.01 11.99 4.29
CA SER A 2 26.66 10.58 4.42
C SER A 2 26.08 10.30 5.82
N ILE A 3 25.22 9.28 5.93
CA ILE A 3 24.66 8.84 7.22
C ILE A 3 25.78 8.46 8.20
N PHE A 4 26.89 7.92 7.70
CA PHE A 4 28.10 7.66 8.48
C PHE A 4 28.69 8.94 9.10
N SER A 5 28.80 10.03 8.33
CA SER A 5 29.29 11.31 8.87
C SER A 5 28.37 11.88 9.96
N PHE A 6 27.05 11.67 9.85
CA PHE A 6 26.11 12.07 10.91
C PHE A 6 26.40 11.37 12.23
N PHE A 7 26.57 10.06 12.17
CA PHE A 7 26.89 9.24 13.33
C PHE A 7 28.25 9.57 13.97
N LEU A 8 29.25 9.92 13.15
CA LEU A 8 30.54 10.38 13.65
C LEU A 8 30.43 11.71 14.41
N ILE A 9 29.61 12.64 13.91
CA ILE A 9 29.36 13.92 14.60
C ILE A 9 28.61 13.68 15.92
N VAL A 10 27.62 12.78 15.95
CA VAL A 10 26.91 12.39 17.17
C VAL A 10 27.89 11.83 18.22
N LEU A 11 28.80 10.93 17.80
CA LEU A 11 29.84 10.40 18.68
C LEU A 11 30.73 11.53 19.23
N LEU A 12 31.19 12.44 18.36
CA LEU A 12 32.02 13.58 18.76
C LEU A 12 31.28 14.48 19.77
N THR A 13 30.00 14.78 19.56
CA THR A 13 29.16 15.55 20.49
C THR A 13 29.09 14.87 21.86
N CYS A 14 28.91 13.55 21.89
CA CYS A 14 28.87 12.79 23.14
C CYS A 14 30.21 12.87 23.90
N LEU A 15 31.34 12.70 23.21
CA LEU A 15 32.66 12.76 23.84
C LEU A 15 33.02 14.18 24.33
N LEU A 16 32.64 15.21 23.58
CA LEU A 16 32.86 16.61 23.97
C LEU A 16 32.04 17.00 25.21
N TRP A 17 30.81 16.51 25.35
CA TRP A 17 30.01 16.66 26.57
C TRP A 17 30.73 16.09 27.78
N THR A 18 31.20 14.84 27.67
CA THR A 18 31.92 14.15 28.74
C THR A 18 33.18 14.92 29.13
N ALA A 19 33.98 15.35 28.16
CA ALA A 19 35.20 16.12 28.40
C ALA A 19 34.93 17.48 29.07
N ALA A 20 33.90 18.21 28.61
CA ALA A 20 33.52 19.50 29.19
C ALA A 20 33.07 19.35 30.66
N CYS A 21 32.27 18.32 30.96
CA CYS A 21 31.83 18.02 32.30
C CYS A 21 33.01 17.65 33.22
N ILE A 22 33.93 16.79 32.75
CA ILE A 22 35.09 16.40 33.56
C ILE A 22 36.02 17.60 33.84
N ALA A 23 36.29 18.42 32.83
CA ALA A 23 37.08 19.65 32.98
C ALA A 23 36.46 20.62 34.01
N ALA A 24 35.13 20.77 33.98
CA ALA A 24 34.40 21.59 34.95
C ALA A 24 34.43 20.96 36.36
N ALA A 25 34.24 19.64 36.46
CA ALA A 25 34.19 18.93 37.73
C ALA A 25 35.50 19.03 38.53
N VAL A 26 36.65 18.93 37.86
CA VAL A 26 37.98 19.02 38.51
C VAL A 26 38.22 20.41 39.13
N ARG A 27 37.57 21.46 38.63
CA ARG A 27 37.70 22.84 39.14
C ARG A 27 36.76 23.16 40.31
N LEU A 28 35.77 22.30 40.58
CA LEU A 28 34.81 22.51 41.65
C LEU A 28 35.39 22.13 43.01
N LYS A 29 35.26 23.05 43.99
CA LYS A 29 35.68 22.82 45.38
C LYS A 29 34.71 21.92 46.17
N LYS A 30 33.42 21.90 45.79
CA LYS A 30 32.38 21.15 46.50
C LYS A 30 32.38 19.66 46.07
N PRO A 31 32.58 18.70 46.98
CA PRO A 31 32.76 17.29 46.61
C PRO A 31 31.49 16.64 46.05
N LEU A 32 30.30 17.03 46.55
CA LEU A 32 29.01 16.53 46.06
C LEU A 32 28.74 16.99 44.62
N LEU A 33 28.90 18.28 44.34
CA LEU A 33 28.68 18.84 43.00
C LEU A 33 29.67 18.25 41.99
N ARG A 34 30.92 18.03 42.40
CA ARG A 34 31.91 17.35 41.58
C ARG A 34 31.48 15.92 41.22
N ARG A 35 31.04 15.12 42.19
CA ARG A 35 30.55 13.75 41.92
C ARG A 35 29.37 13.77 40.97
N LEU A 36 28.40 14.65 41.20
CA LEU A 36 27.22 14.82 40.35
C LEU A 36 27.61 15.16 38.90
N LEU A 37 28.56 16.07 38.70
CA LEU A 37 28.97 16.52 37.37
C LEU A 37 29.78 15.45 36.62
N LEU A 38 30.57 14.64 37.33
CA LEU A 38 31.21 13.45 36.77
C LEU A 38 30.18 12.38 36.38
N THR A 39 29.18 12.13 37.23
CA THR A 39 28.12 11.15 36.92
C THR A 39 27.26 11.60 35.74
N ILE A 40 26.89 12.88 35.67
CA ILE A 40 26.11 13.43 34.55
C ILE A 40 26.95 13.46 33.27
N GLY A 41 28.22 13.83 33.36
CA GLY A 41 29.15 13.83 32.23
C GLY A 41 29.26 12.46 31.57
N PHE A 42 29.32 11.40 32.38
CA PHE A 42 29.41 10.02 31.88
C PHE A 42 28.05 9.44 31.46
N LEU A 43 27.01 9.60 32.27
CA LEU A 43 25.74 8.88 32.10
C LEU A 43 24.81 9.55 31.08
N ALA A 44 24.81 10.88 30.97
CA ALA A 44 23.85 11.59 30.12
C ALA A 44 23.97 11.24 28.62
N PRO A 45 25.17 11.14 28.01
CA PRO A 45 25.30 10.73 26.62
C PRO A 45 24.79 9.30 26.40
N LEU A 46 25.09 8.37 27.31
CA LEU A 46 24.64 6.99 27.22
C LEU A 46 23.11 6.89 27.27
N LEU A 47 22.49 7.59 28.23
CA LEU A 47 21.03 7.65 28.35
C LEU A 47 20.38 8.28 27.12
N SER A 48 21.01 9.29 26.49
CA SER A 48 20.49 9.92 25.28
C SER A 48 20.52 9.00 24.04
N LEU A 49 21.48 8.08 23.97
CA LEU A 49 21.62 7.13 22.86
C LEU A 49 20.74 5.88 23.04
N LEU A 50 20.38 5.53 24.28
CA LEU A 50 19.67 4.30 24.61
C LEU A 50 18.33 4.15 23.86
N PRO A 51 17.45 5.17 23.75
CA PRO A 51 16.21 5.05 22.98
C PRO A 51 16.46 4.73 21.51
N PHE A 52 17.52 5.30 20.91
CA PHE A 52 17.86 5.06 19.52
C PHE A 52 18.43 3.66 19.29
N VAL A 53 19.27 3.17 20.22
CA VAL A 53 19.74 1.77 20.20
C VAL A 53 18.56 0.81 20.36
N ALA A 54 17.66 1.06 21.32
CA ALA A 54 16.46 0.24 21.52
C ALA A 54 15.59 0.21 20.25
N PHE A 55 15.32 1.38 19.65
CA PHE A 55 14.57 1.48 18.40
C PHE A 55 15.21 0.68 17.27
N THR A 56 16.50 0.87 17.01
CA THR A 56 17.21 0.12 15.96
C THR A 56 17.32 -1.38 16.25
N THR A 57 17.36 -1.77 17.53
CA THR A 57 17.29 -3.18 17.97
C THR A 57 15.93 -3.79 17.62
N ILE A 58 14.83 -3.10 17.92
CA ILE A 58 13.48 -3.54 17.55
C ILE A 58 13.38 -3.70 16.03
N LEU A 59 13.87 -2.73 15.25
CA LEU A 59 13.85 -2.83 13.79
C LEU A 59 14.67 -4.01 13.26
N ALA A 60 15.83 -4.31 13.85
CA ALA A 60 16.73 -5.37 13.40
C ALA A 60 16.30 -6.78 13.81
N PHE A 61 15.74 -6.94 15.01
CA PHE A 61 15.47 -8.26 15.60
C PHE A 61 13.99 -8.59 15.77
N VAL A 62 13.12 -7.59 15.83
CA VAL A 62 11.65 -7.81 15.92
C VAL A 62 11.02 -7.63 14.55
N ALA A 63 11.28 -6.51 13.87
CA ALA A 63 10.78 -6.26 12.52
C ALA A 63 11.65 -6.91 11.42
N HIS A 64 12.82 -7.43 11.79
CA HIS A 64 13.80 -8.06 10.91
C HIS A 64 14.20 -7.26 9.66
N LEU A 65 14.08 -5.94 9.64
CA LEU A 65 14.35 -5.15 8.43
C LEU A 65 15.79 -5.36 7.92
N GLN A 66 15.93 -5.64 6.62
CA GLN A 66 17.25 -5.83 6.00
C GLN A 66 18.12 -4.57 6.15
N VAL A 67 17.47 -3.42 6.04
CA VAL A 67 18.05 -2.10 6.25
C VAL A 67 17.84 -1.73 7.70
N ASN A 68 18.84 -1.97 8.52
CA ASN A 68 18.82 -1.52 9.91
C ASN A 68 20.10 -0.75 10.25
N TRP A 69 19.93 0.34 10.99
CA TRP A 69 21.01 1.17 11.47
C TRP A 69 21.62 0.65 12.77
N PHE A 70 21.22 -0.56 13.19
CA PHE A 70 21.63 -1.17 14.45
C PHE A 70 23.15 -1.31 14.59
N PRO A 71 23.92 -1.80 13.59
CA PRO A 71 25.38 -1.87 13.71
C PRO A 71 26.05 -0.52 13.95
N LEU A 72 25.52 0.55 13.35
CA LEU A 72 26.03 1.91 13.57
C LEU A 72 25.62 2.43 14.95
N ALA A 73 24.36 2.26 15.35
CA ALA A 73 23.84 2.69 16.63
C ALA A 73 24.60 2.04 17.80
N ILE A 74 24.80 0.71 17.75
CA ILE A 74 25.53 -0.02 18.78
C ILE A 74 27.02 0.34 18.79
N SER A 75 27.63 0.53 17.61
CA SER A 75 29.03 0.94 17.50
C SER A 75 29.28 2.31 18.15
N ILE A 76 28.37 3.27 17.94
CA ILE A 76 28.44 4.59 18.58
C ILE A 76 28.21 4.50 20.07
N PHE A 77 27.25 3.68 20.51
CA PHE A 77 26.99 3.47 21.92
C PHE A 77 28.23 2.90 22.64
N ILE A 78 28.84 1.85 22.09
CA ILE A 78 30.07 1.25 22.61
C ILE A 78 31.23 2.25 22.56
N SER A 79 31.40 2.96 21.45
CA SER A 79 32.46 3.96 21.30
C SER A 79 32.29 5.12 22.29
N THR A 80 31.05 5.53 22.56
CA THR A 80 30.73 6.55 23.55
C THR A 80 31.01 6.06 24.96
N LEU A 81 30.68 4.80 25.28
CA LEU A 81 30.95 4.17 26.57
C LEU A 81 32.46 4.09 26.84
N ILE A 82 33.21 3.52 25.91
CA ILE A 82 34.66 3.36 26.00
C ILE A 82 35.35 4.72 26.03
N GLY A 83 35.01 5.61 25.08
CA GLY A 83 35.60 6.95 24.99
C GLY A 83 35.31 7.79 26.23
N SER A 84 34.07 7.81 26.71
CA SER A 84 33.70 8.53 27.94
C SER A 84 34.41 7.96 29.16
N GLY A 85 34.55 6.63 29.26
CA GLY A 85 35.30 5.97 30.32
C GLY A 85 36.79 6.33 30.31
N LEU A 86 37.42 6.33 29.13
CA LEU A 86 38.83 6.73 28.97
C LEU A 86 39.05 8.22 29.32
N ILE A 87 38.16 9.10 28.88
CA ILE A 87 38.21 10.53 29.23
C ILE A 87 38.05 10.72 30.74
N LEU A 88 37.13 9.97 31.38
CA LEU A 88 36.94 10.00 32.84
C LEU A 88 38.18 9.52 33.60
N LEU A 89 38.73 8.37 33.23
CA LEU A 89 39.89 7.78 33.88
C LEU A 89 41.12 8.68 33.73
N ARG A 90 41.51 9.00 32.49
CA ARG A 90 42.69 9.85 32.23
C ARG A 90 42.50 11.28 32.70
N GLY A 91 41.27 11.79 32.63
CA GLY A 91 40.92 13.13 33.06
C GLY A 91 40.79 13.29 34.57
N THR A 92 40.85 12.21 35.37
CA THR A 92 40.78 12.29 36.85
C THR A 92 41.97 11.67 37.57
N GLN A 93 42.82 10.89 36.88
CA GLN A 93 44.05 10.33 37.44
C GLN A 93 45.08 11.43 37.77
N PRO A 94 45.52 11.57 39.05
CA PRO A 94 46.52 12.56 39.43
C PRO A 94 47.93 12.09 39.10
N ASN A 95 48.72 12.93 38.41
CA ASN A 95 50.15 12.70 38.19
C ASN A 95 50.96 13.06 39.45
N GLY A 96 50.86 12.26 40.51
CA GLY A 96 51.73 12.31 41.69
C GLY A 96 51.61 13.52 42.63
N GLY A 97 50.85 14.58 42.29
CA GLY A 97 50.73 15.82 43.07
C GLY A 97 49.33 16.19 43.57
N GLY A 98 48.41 15.23 43.61
CA GLY A 98 47.01 15.46 44.03
C GLY A 98 46.11 16.06 42.93
N TRP A 99 44.91 16.51 43.28
CA TRP A 99 43.89 16.95 42.31
C TRP A 99 44.28 18.17 41.44
N LYS A 100 45.34 18.91 41.82
CA LYS A 100 45.87 20.05 41.05
C LYS A 100 46.76 19.63 39.88
N THR A 101 47.21 18.38 39.83
CA THR A 101 48.11 17.85 38.77
C THR A 101 47.38 16.90 37.82
N VAL A 102 46.06 16.97 37.78
CA VAL A 102 45.21 16.14 36.91
C VAL A 102 45.19 16.72 35.50
N PRO A 103 45.36 15.92 34.43
CA PRO A 103 45.41 16.42 33.05
C PRO A 103 44.22 17.29 32.62
N ALA A 104 43.01 16.96 33.08
CA ALA A 104 41.80 17.71 32.74
C ALA A 104 41.74 19.12 33.34
N ALA A 105 42.56 19.44 34.34
CA ALA A 105 42.64 20.81 34.87
C ALA A 105 43.08 21.81 33.80
N ASN A 106 43.91 21.36 32.85
CA ASN A 106 44.44 22.16 31.75
C ASN A 106 43.46 22.33 30.59
N TRP A 107 42.37 21.55 30.54
CA TRP A 107 41.36 21.68 29.49
C TRP A 107 40.50 22.91 29.74
N SER A 108 40.26 23.72 28.70
CA SER A 108 39.33 24.85 28.81
C SER A 108 37.88 24.34 28.73
N PRO A 109 37.10 24.37 29.84
CA PRO A 109 35.73 23.89 29.84
C PRO A 109 34.84 24.74 28.94
N LEU A 110 35.14 26.04 28.83
CA LEU A 110 34.43 26.94 27.92
C LEU A 110 34.66 26.52 26.47
N ALA A 111 35.90 26.25 26.05
CA ALA A 111 36.21 25.83 24.68
C ALA A 111 35.60 24.45 24.34
N LEU A 112 35.63 23.50 25.28
CA LEU A 112 35.01 22.20 25.09
C LEU A 112 33.48 22.32 24.99
N PHE A 113 32.87 23.17 25.81
CA PHE A 113 31.45 23.43 25.78
C PHE A 113 31.01 24.15 24.49
N THR A 114 31.79 25.11 23.98
CA THR A 114 31.49 25.76 22.70
C THR A 114 31.60 24.77 21.53
N LEU A 115 32.62 23.90 21.52
CA LEU A 115 32.73 22.83 20.51
C LEU A 115 31.57 21.83 20.62
N PHE A 116 31.16 21.47 21.84
CA PHE A 116 29.97 20.65 22.07
C PHE A 116 28.72 21.30 21.46
N LEU A 117 28.49 22.59 21.74
CA LEU A 117 27.34 23.31 21.17
C LEU A 117 27.42 23.38 19.64
N LEU A 118 28.59 23.61 19.07
CA LEU A 118 28.79 23.65 17.62
C LEU A 118 28.43 22.30 16.98
N THR A 119 28.97 21.20 17.51
CA THR A 119 28.67 19.85 16.98
C THR A 119 27.19 19.50 17.14
N LYS A 120 26.58 19.83 18.28
CA LYS A 120 25.14 19.65 18.51
C LYS A 120 24.29 20.46 17.51
N SER A 121 24.68 21.70 17.22
CA SER A 121 24.02 22.53 16.20
C SER A 121 24.16 21.93 14.80
N VAL A 122 25.31 21.35 14.46
CA VAL A 122 25.51 20.64 13.19
C VAL A 122 24.63 19.39 13.11
N THR A 123 24.54 18.60 14.19
CA THR A 123 23.64 17.44 14.27
C THR A 123 22.18 17.87 14.07
N ALA A 124 21.72 18.90 14.80
CA ALA A 124 20.36 19.42 14.68
C ALA A 124 20.07 19.99 13.28
N GLY A 125 21.00 20.77 12.72
CA GLY A 125 20.91 21.29 11.36
C GLY A 125 20.86 20.17 10.31
N THR A 126 21.61 19.09 10.50
CA THR A 126 21.56 17.92 9.62
C THR A 126 20.20 17.23 9.69
N ILE A 127 19.66 17.02 10.89
CA ILE A 127 18.32 16.43 11.08
C ILE A 127 17.25 17.29 10.40
N LEU A 128 17.30 18.61 10.60
CA LEU A 128 16.37 19.55 9.97
C LEU A 128 16.49 19.52 8.44
N TYR A 129 17.71 19.52 7.92
CA TYR A 129 17.97 19.43 6.48
C TYR A 129 17.40 18.13 5.90
N LEU A 130 17.72 16.97 6.48
CA LEU A 130 17.19 15.68 6.03
C LEU A 130 15.66 15.63 6.10
N ASN A 131 15.08 16.15 7.19
CA ASN A 131 13.63 16.20 7.37
C ASN A 131 12.95 17.08 6.29
N GLN A 132 13.56 18.21 5.94
CA GLN A 132 13.10 19.08 4.86
C GLN A 132 13.26 18.43 3.49
N THR A 133 14.36 17.72 3.24
CA THR A 133 14.58 16.97 2.00
C THR A 133 13.48 15.91 1.81
N VAL A 134 13.16 15.15 2.87
CA VAL A 134 12.09 14.16 2.83
C VAL A 134 10.72 14.81 2.63
N ALA A 135 10.45 15.96 3.29
CA ALA A 135 9.20 16.70 3.07
C ALA A 135 9.04 17.15 1.61
N ALA A 136 10.12 17.67 1.02
CA ALA A 136 10.11 18.12 -0.36
C ALA A 136 9.90 16.94 -1.33
N GLN A 137 10.59 15.82 -1.09
CA GLN A 137 10.39 14.60 -1.86
C GLN A 137 8.94 14.10 -1.74
N ALA A 138 8.38 14.06 -0.54
CA ALA A 138 7.02 13.61 -0.28
C ALA A 138 5.95 14.44 -1.00
N ARG A 139 6.12 15.77 -1.06
CA ARG A 139 5.24 16.64 -1.85
C ARG A 139 5.35 16.36 -3.36
N ALA A 140 6.55 16.05 -3.85
CA ALA A 140 6.73 15.64 -5.24
C ALA A 140 6.00 14.32 -5.55
N LEU A 141 6.00 13.36 -4.62
CA LEU A 141 5.26 12.10 -4.78
C LEU A 141 3.75 12.31 -4.89
N GLN A 142 3.19 13.32 -4.22
CA GLN A 142 1.77 13.64 -4.36
C GLN A 142 1.43 14.06 -5.79
N ASN A 143 2.28 14.87 -6.42
CA ASN A 143 2.11 15.27 -7.81
C ASN A 143 2.32 14.08 -8.76
N GLU A 144 3.32 13.24 -8.51
CA GLU A 144 3.58 12.02 -9.28
C GLU A 144 2.38 11.07 -9.23
N ALA A 145 1.85 10.82 -8.03
CA ALA A 145 0.64 10.03 -7.82
C ALA A 145 -0.57 10.62 -8.55
N ALA A 146 -0.79 11.93 -8.45
CA ALA A 146 -1.90 12.60 -9.13
C ALA A 146 -1.81 12.46 -10.66
N VAL A 147 -0.62 12.66 -11.23
CA VAL A 147 -0.39 12.48 -12.67
C VAL A 147 -0.63 11.03 -13.07
N LEU A 148 -0.01 10.09 -12.36
CA LEU A 148 -0.13 8.66 -12.65
C LEU A 148 -1.59 8.20 -12.60
N MET A 149 -2.32 8.57 -11.54
CA MET A 149 -3.73 8.23 -11.39
C MET A 149 -4.58 8.83 -12.52
N THR A 150 -4.40 10.11 -12.83
CA THR A 150 -5.25 10.81 -13.80
C THR A 150 -4.97 10.43 -15.26
N THR A 151 -3.73 10.07 -15.61
CA THR A 151 -3.37 9.60 -16.95
C THR A 151 -4.02 8.26 -17.31
N HIS A 152 -4.35 7.44 -16.32
CA HIS A 152 -4.97 6.12 -16.53
C HIS A 152 -6.49 6.10 -16.36
N LEU A 153 -7.14 7.27 -16.21
CA LEU A 153 -8.58 7.36 -16.10
C LEU A 153 -9.29 7.12 -17.45
N PRO A 154 -10.49 6.54 -17.45
CA PRO A 154 -11.35 6.56 -18.62
C PRO A 154 -11.66 8.01 -19.05
N PRO A 155 -11.89 8.26 -20.35
CA PRO A 155 -12.14 9.61 -20.85
C PRO A 155 -13.37 10.23 -20.18
N ASN A 156 -13.33 11.54 -19.97
CA ASN A 156 -14.43 12.28 -19.36
C ASN A 156 -15.47 12.63 -20.45
N LEU A 157 -16.47 11.76 -20.62
CA LEU A 157 -17.57 11.98 -21.57
C LEU A 157 -18.79 12.62 -20.87
N PRO A 158 -19.71 13.25 -21.62
CA PRO A 158 -20.96 13.78 -21.07
C PRO A 158 -21.78 12.69 -20.35
N ASP A 159 -22.59 13.08 -19.36
CA ASP A 159 -23.36 12.16 -18.51
C ASP A 159 -24.27 11.21 -19.31
N GLN A 160 -24.77 11.64 -20.48
CA GLN A 160 -25.60 10.81 -21.36
C GLN A 160 -24.85 9.62 -21.96
N GLU A 161 -23.54 9.78 -22.18
CA GLU A 161 -22.64 8.75 -22.71
C GLU A 161 -21.92 7.96 -21.60
N ASN A 162 -22.11 8.33 -20.34
CA ASN A 162 -21.49 7.70 -19.19
C ASN A 162 -22.47 6.74 -18.48
N ALA A 163 -22.06 5.49 -18.28
CA ALA A 163 -22.87 4.46 -17.64
C ALA A 163 -23.11 4.71 -16.14
N ALA A 164 -22.27 5.50 -15.48
CA ALA A 164 -22.23 5.62 -14.03
C ALA A 164 -23.58 6.03 -13.41
N GLY A 165 -24.30 6.97 -14.04
CA GLY A 165 -25.61 7.42 -13.58
C GLY A 165 -26.69 6.33 -13.69
N LEU A 166 -26.64 5.52 -14.75
CA LEU A 166 -27.62 4.45 -15.00
C LEU A 166 -27.41 3.29 -14.03
N TYR A 167 -26.16 2.89 -13.76
CA TYR A 167 -25.87 1.89 -12.72
C TYR A 167 -26.31 2.37 -11.34
N ARG A 168 -26.05 3.63 -10.99
CA ARG A 168 -26.52 4.20 -9.72
C ARG A 168 -28.04 4.18 -9.61
N GLY A 169 -28.76 4.55 -10.67
CA GLY A 169 -30.22 4.49 -10.71
C GLY A 169 -30.74 3.08 -10.51
N ALA A 170 -30.14 2.09 -11.18
CA ALA A 170 -30.50 0.68 -11.01
C ALA A 170 -30.23 0.18 -9.57
N SER A 171 -29.11 0.58 -8.97
CA SER A 171 -28.77 0.22 -7.57
C SER A 171 -29.86 0.63 -6.60
N ILE A 172 -30.32 1.89 -6.71
CA ILE A 172 -31.37 2.43 -5.83
C ILE A 172 -32.66 1.61 -5.97
N ILE A 173 -33.09 1.32 -7.21
CA ILE A 173 -34.34 0.58 -7.46
C ILE A 173 -34.27 -0.86 -6.91
N PHE A 174 -33.11 -1.52 -7.03
CA PHE A 174 -32.92 -2.85 -6.45
C PHE A 174 -32.85 -2.82 -4.93
N GLU A 175 -32.15 -1.85 -4.34
CA GLU A 175 -32.02 -1.69 -2.89
C GLU A 175 -33.35 -1.36 -2.20
N ASP A 176 -34.31 -0.76 -2.93
CA ASP A 176 -35.67 -0.50 -2.45
C ASP A 176 -36.57 -1.75 -2.42
N ASP A 177 -36.16 -2.89 -3.02
CA ASP A 177 -36.91 -4.16 -2.97
C ASP A 177 -36.38 -5.06 -1.84
N ASP A 178 -37.23 -5.35 -0.85
CA ASP A 178 -36.90 -6.22 0.29
C ASP A 178 -36.42 -7.62 -0.14
N ALA A 179 -36.89 -8.13 -1.29
CA ALA A 179 -36.49 -9.44 -1.82
C ALA A 179 -35.09 -9.45 -2.43
N PHE A 180 -34.45 -8.29 -2.64
CA PHE A 180 -33.18 -8.20 -3.35
C PHE A 180 -32.04 -8.95 -2.65
N GLN A 181 -31.93 -8.82 -1.32
CA GLN A 181 -30.85 -9.48 -0.57
C GLN A 181 -31.03 -11.00 -0.52
N GLU A 182 -32.27 -11.48 -0.35
CA GLU A 182 -32.60 -12.90 -0.37
C GLU A 182 -32.30 -13.50 -1.75
N PHE A 183 -32.76 -12.85 -2.82
CA PHE A 183 -32.48 -13.26 -4.20
C PHE A 183 -30.98 -13.43 -4.47
N LEU A 184 -30.14 -12.49 -3.99
CA LEU A 184 -28.69 -12.55 -4.16
C LEU A 184 -28.01 -13.66 -3.35
N GLN A 185 -28.56 -14.01 -2.18
CA GLN A 185 -28.02 -15.08 -1.35
C GLN A 185 -28.31 -16.45 -1.98
N ASP A 186 -29.54 -16.65 -2.45
CA ASP A 186 -29.96 -17.89 -3.10
C ASP A 186 -29.19 -18.13 -4.40
N ASN A 187 -28.88 -17.06 -5.13
CA ASN A 187 -28.16 -17.09 -6.40
C ASN A 187 -26.64 -16.83 -6.25
N ALA A 188 -26.06 -17.12 -5.09
CA ALA A 188 -24.64 -16.88 -4.84
C ALA A 188 -23.69 -17.94 -5.46
N GLN A 189 -24.19 -19.15 -5.76
CA GLN A 189 -23.41 -20.29 -6.29
C GLN A 189 -23.80 -20.69 -7.72
N SER A 190 -23.02 -21.60 -8.32
CA SER A 190 -23.15 -22.08 -9.70
C SER A 190 -24.56 -22.56 -10.02
N PHE A 191 -25.07 -22.17 -11.19
CA PHE A 191 -26.36 -22.57 -11.73
C PHE A 191 -26.35 -24.07 -12.07
N ALA A 192 -26.85 -24.91 -11.16
CA ALA A 192 -27.01 -26.35 -11.41
C ALA A 192 -28.48 -26.80 -11.44
N ASP A 193 -29.41 -25.92 -11.06
CA ASP A 193 -30.82 -26.24 -10.89
C ASP A 193 -31.72 -25.46 -11.87
N PRO A 194 -32.91 -25.98 -12.20
CA PRO A 194 -33.90 -25.26 -12.98
C PRO A 194 -34.35 -23.99 -12.23
N ILE A 195 -34.58 -22.92 -13.00
CA ILE A 195 -35.03 -21.63 -12.47
C ILE A 195 -36.33 -21.79 -11.67
N THR A 196 -36.34 -21.19 -10.50
CA THR A 196 -37.45 -21.21 -9.53
C THR A 196 -38.53 -20.20 -9.90
N GLN A 197 -39.74 -20.40 -9.38
CA GLN A 197 -40.86 -19.48 -9.64
C GLN A 197 -40.63 -18.11 -8.99
N GLU A 198 -39.93 -18.10 -7.85
CA GLU A 198 -39.52 -16.91 -7.11
C GLU A 198 -38.55 -16.05 -7.93
N GLU A 199 -37.57 -16.68 -8.60
CA GLU A 199 -36.64 -15.99 -9.49
C GLU A 199 -37.36 -15.37 -10.69
N ILE A 200 -38.28 -16.11 -11.32
CA ILE A 200 -39.09 -15.59 -12.42
C ILE A 200 -39.92 -14.39 -11.96
N ALA A 201 -40.53 -14.47 -10.77
CA ALA A 201 -41.30 -13.37 -10.21
C ALA A 201 -40.44 -12.14 -9.94
N PHE A 202 -39.22 -12.32 -9.42
CA PHE A 202 -38.25 -11.24 -9.21
C PHE A 202 -37.84 -10.58 -10.55
N LEU A 203 -37.42 -11.38 -11.54
CA LEU A 203 -37.01 -10.89 -12.86
C LEU A 203 -38.15 -10.14 -13.57
N THR A 204 -39.38 -10.67 -13.48
CA THR A 204 -40.56 -10.05 -14.08
C THR A 204 -40.88 -8.70 -13.45
N ARG A 205 -40.77 -8.60 -12.12
CA ARG A 205 -40.96 -7.33 -11.39
C ARG A 205 -39.93 -6.27 -11.78
N HIS A 206 -38.70 -6.69 -12.05
CA HIS A 206 -37.58 -5.79 -12.35
C HIS A 206 -37.27 -5.62 -13.83
N VAL A 207 -38.20 -5.93 -14.74
CA VAL A 207 -37.92 -5.92 -16.19
C VAL A 207 -37.38 -4.57 -16.69
N GLU A 208 -37.89 -3.46 -16.16
CA GLU A 208 -37.44 -2.11 -16.49
C GLU A 208 -36.05 -1.81 -15.93
N THR A 209 -35.76 -2.27 -14.71
CA THR A 209 -34.45 -2.16 -14.07
C THR A 209 -33.38 -2.97 -14.82
N LEU A 210 -33.74 -4.17 -15.29
CA LEU A 210 -32.86 -4.99 -16.14
C LEU A 210 -32.56 -4.28 -17.46
N GLU A 211 -33.56 -3.64 -18.08
CA GLU A 211 -33.32 -2.86 -19.29
C GLU A 211 -32.43 -1.64 -19.01
N LEU A 212 -32.56 -1.01 -17.83
CA LEU A 212 -31.66 0.06 -17.40
C LEU A 212 -30.20 -0.43 -17.30
N LEU A 213 -29.96 -1.63 -16.77
CA LEU A 213 -28.63 -2.25 -16.74
C LEU A 213 -28.08 -2.49 -18.16
N ARG A 214 -28.91 -2.99 -19.08
CA ARG A 214 -28.52 -3.20 -20.49
C ARG A 214 -28.20 -1.87 -21.18
N GLN A 215 -28.97 -0.83 -20.92
CA GLN A 215 -28.69 0.52 -21.43
C GLN A 215 -27.38 1.08 -20.87
N ALA A 216 -27.10 0.85 -19.58
CA ALA A 216 -25.84 1.23 -18.95
C ALA A 216 -24.65 0.48 -19.59
N ALA A 217 -24.79 -0.83 -19.77
CA ALA A 217 -23.79 -1.67 -20.43
C ALA A 217 -23.52 -1.28 -21.89
N ALA A 218 -24.51 -0.71 -22.58
CA ALA A 218 -24.36 -0.21 -23.94
C ALA A 218 -23.62 1.14 -24.03
N ARG A 219 -23.37 1.83 -22.91
CA ARG A 219 -22.61 3.07 -22.91
C ARG A 219 -21.12 2.81 -23.19
N PRO A 220 -20.41 3.75 -23.85
CA PRO A 220 -19.00 3.58 -24.20
C PRO A 220 -18.07 3.62 -22.98
N VAL A 221 -18.46 4.32 -21.91
CA VAL A 221 -17.62 4.53 -20.73
C VAL A 221 -18.42 4.41 -19.45
N CYS A 222 -17.74 4.01 -18.38
CA CYS A 222 -18.22 4.17 -17.01
C CYS A 222 -17.12 4.89 -16.22
N ARG A 223 -17.41 6.10 -15.77
CA ARG A 223 -16.51 6.91 -14.94
C ARG A 223 -17.30 7.55 -13.82
N PHE A 224 -16.94 7.26 -12.58
CA PHE A 224 -17.54 7.88 -11.42
C PHE A 224 -16.75 9.12 -11.00
N THR A 225 -17.45 10.10 -10.43
CA THR A 225 -16.88 11.34 -9.93
C THR A 225 -16.22 11.12 -8.58
N ARG A 226 -14.87 11.23 -8.51
CA ARG A 226 -14.07 11.13 -7.28
C ARG A 226 -12.88 12.08 -7.32
N ASP A 227 -12.24 12.31 -6.17
CA ASP A 227 -10.98 13.06 -6.06
C ASP A 227 -9.77 12.19 -6.47
N TYR A 228 -9.69 11.85 -7.76
CA TYR A 228 -8.59 11.05 -8.32
C TYR A 228 -7.19 11.66 -8.14
N PRO A 229 -6.99 12.99 -8.20
CA PRO A 229 -5.69 13.59 -7.92
C PRO A 229 -5.17 13.33 -6.50
N ARG A 230 -6.04 12.94 -5.55
CA ARG A 230 -5.69 12.66 -4.16
C ARG A 230 -6.32 11.34 -3.72
N PRO A 231 -5.84 10.19 -4.22
CA PRO A 231 -6.39 8.91 -3.83
C PRO A 231 -6.15 8.68 -2.33
N SER A 232 -7.14 8.14 -1.63
CA SER A 232 -7.07 7.97 -0.18
C SER A 232 -7.69 6.63 0.23
N VAL A 233 -7.25 6.10 1.38
CA VAL A 233 -7.83 4.91 2.00
C VAL A 233 -9.32 5.07 2.34
N ASP A 234 -9.78 6.31 2.50
CA ASP A 234 -11.17 6.66 2.78
C ASP A 234 -11.99 6.85 1.49
N MET A 235 -11.39 6.66 0.31
CA MET A 235 -12.09 6.75 -0.97
C MET A 235 -13.15 5.66 -1.06
N LEU A 236 -14.41 6.07 -1.05
CA LEU A 236 -15.55 5.15 -1.14
C LEU A 236 -15.75 4.62 -2.56
N LEU A 237 -15.98 3.31 -2.66
CA LEU A 237 -16.30 2.57 -3.89
C LEU A 237 -17.64 1.84 -3.75
N PRO A 238 -18.75 2.56 -3.49
CA PRO A 238 -20.04 1.95 -3.15
C PRO A 238 -20.58 1.04 -4.28
N GLU A 239 -20.28 1.38 -5.53
CA GLU A 239 -20.75 0.66 -6.72
C GLU A 239 -20.13 -0.73 -6.90
N ILE A 240 -19.01 -1.03 -6.24
CA ILE A 240 -18.23 -2.25 -6.51
C ILE A 240 -19.03 -3.52 -6.21
N GLN A 241 -19.72 -3.53 -5.07
CA GLN A 241 -20.56 -4.68 -4.71
C GLN A 241 -21.78 -4.76 -5.64
N PHE A 242 -22.35 -3.61 -6.01
CA PHE A 242 -23.49 -3.54 -6.91
C PHE A 242 -23.17 -4.13 -8.28
N PHE A 243 -22.02 -3.82 -8.89
CA PHE A 243 -21.63 -4.38 -10.18
C PHE A 243 -21.65 -5.91 -10.19
N ARG A 244 -21.12 -6.54 -9.13
CA ARG A 244 -21.14 -8.01 -9.00
C ARG A 244 -22.55 -8.55 -8.84
N ASN A 245 -23.39 -7.88 -8.04
CA ASN A 245 -24.78 -8.26 -7.81
C ASN A 245 -25.60 -8.16 -9.10
N ALA A 246 -25.49 -7.04 -9.82
CA ALA A 246 -26.18 -6.81 -11.08
C ALA A 246 -25.75 -7.80 -12.17
N ALA A 247 -24.46 -8.18 -12.22
CA ALA A 247 -23.97 -9.22 -13.12
C ALA A 247 -24.61 -10.59 -12.82
N ARG A 248 -24.78 -10.95 -11.54
CA ARG A 248 -25.47 -12.18 -11.13
C ARG A 248 -26.95 -12.15 -11.51
N ILE A 249 -27.64 -11.03 -11.32
CA ILE A 249 -29.05 -10.91 -11.73
C ILE A 249 -29.19 -11.12 -13.24
N LEU A 250 -28.32 -10.50 -14.05
CA LEU A 250 -28.33 -10.70 -15.51
C LEU A 250 -27.97 -12.14 -15.90
N ALA A 251 -27.15 -12.84 -15.11
CA ALA A 251 -26.89 -14.27 -15.30
C ALA A 251 -28.17 -15.09 -15.14
N VAL A 252 -28.92 -14.90 -14.04
CA VAL A 252 -30.23 -15.54 -13.84
C VAL A 252 -31.18 -15.21 -14.98
N SER A 253 -31.21 -13.94 -15.41
CA SER A 253 -32.01 -13.50 -16.56
C SER A 253 -31.63 -14.25 -17.85
N ALA A 254 -30.34 -14.42 -18.14
CA ALA A 254 -29.88 -15.15 -19.32
C ALA A 254 -30.38 -16.61 -19.33
N HIS A 255 -30.25 -17.32 -18.20
CA HIS A 255 -30.78 -18.67 -18.07
C HIS A 255 -32.30 -18.72 -18.23
N TYR A 256 -33.01 -17.70 -17.71
CA TYR A 256 -34.47 -17.62 -17.86
C TYR A 256 -34.85 -17.47 -19.33
N GLN A 257 -34.15 -16.60 -20.05
CA GLN A 257 -34.36 -16.42 -21.48
C GLN A 257 -34.12 -17.72 -22.26
N VAL A 258 -33.09 -18.50 -21.92
CA VAL A 258 -32.86 -19.82 -22.52
C VAL A 258 -34.01 -20.79 -22.21
N SER A 259 -34.51 -20.81 -20.97
CA SER A 259 -35.59 -21.72 -20.55
C SER A 259 -36.89 -21.52 -21.34
N ILE A 260 -37.12 -20.31 -21.86
CA ILE A 260 -38.28 -19.95 -22.69
C ILE A 260 -37.95 -19.92 -24.19
N GLY A 261 -36.76 -20.37 -24.61
CA GLY A 261 -36.32 -20.44 -26.00
C GLY A 261 -35.93 -19.09 -26.62
N ASN A 262 -35.65 -18.07 -25.82
CA ASN A 262 -35.26 -16.73 -26.29
C ASN A 262 -33.73 -16.53 -26.24
N MET A 263 -33.01 -17.29 -27.06
CA MET A 263 -31.54 -17.22 -27.15
C MET A 263 -31.02 -15.81 -27.46
N PRO A 264 -31.63 -15.00 -28.35
CA PRO A 264 -31.15 -13.64 -28.61
C PRO A 264 -31.12 -12.75 -27.35
N ALA A 265 -32.12 -12.87 -26.47
CA ALA A 265 -32.13 -12.11 -25.22
C ALA A 265 -31.10 -12.65 -24.22
N ALA A 266 -30.90 -13.96 -24.14
CA ALA A 266 -29.86 -14.56 -23.30
C ALA A 266 -28.45 -14.06 -23.68
N LEU A 267 -28.13 -14.07 -24.98
CA LEU A 267 -26.85 -13.58 -25.48
C LEU A 267 -26.68 -12.06 -25.29
N ARG A 268 -27.76 -11.29 -25.32
CA ARG A 268 -27.74 -9.85 -24.98
C ARG A 268 -27.40 -9.62 -23.50
N ASP A 269 -27.92 -10.46 -22.60
CA ASP A 269 -27.58 -10.42 -21.18
C ASP A 269 -26.10 -10.77 -20.96
N VAL A 270 -25.59 -11.84 -21.58
CA VAL A 270 -24.16 -12.20 -21.56
C VAL A 270 -23.28 -11.03 -22.05
N SER A 271 -23.63 -10.43 -23.20
CA SER A 271 -22.91 -9.26 -23.72
C SER A 271 -22.95 -8.07 -22.75
N SER A 272 -24.05 -7.89 -22.03
CA SER A 272 -24.18 -6.83 -21.02
C SER A 272 -23.30 -7.09 -19.80
N ILE A 273 -23.20 -8.34 -19.31
CA ILE A 273 -22.30 -8.73 -18.22
C ILE A 273 -20.83 -8.51 -18.64
N ILE A 274 -20.47 -8.88 -19.88
CA ILE A 274 -19.16 -8.61 -20.47
C ILE A 274 -18.84 -7.10 -20.43
N LYS A 275 -19.77 -6.25 -20.87
CA LYS A 275 -19.57 -4.80 -20.84
C LYS A 275 -19.48 -4.25 -19.42
N MET A 276 -20.23 -4.81 -18.49
CA MET A 276 -20.13 -4.48 -17.06
C MET A 276 -18.77 -4.83 -16.48
N SER A 277 -18.13 -5.93 -16.89
CA SER A 277 -16.77 -6.27 -16.43
C SER A 277 -15.75 -5.22 -16.85
N LEU A 278 -15.87 -4.71 -18.09
CA LEU A 278 -15.03 -3.63 -18.63
C LEU A 278 -15.31 -2.30 -17.94
N HIS A 279 -16.58 -2.01 -17.60
CA HIS A 279 -16.96 -0.82 -16.84
C HIS A 279 -16.45 -0.88 -15.40
N ALA A 280 -16.57 -2.01 -14.72
CA ALA A 280 -16.08 -2.18 -13.35
C ALA A 280 -14.55 -2.08 -13.26
N SER A 281 -13.82 -2.51 -14.30
CA SER A 281 -12.36 -2.43 -14.37
C SER A 281 -11.81 -1.15 -15.02
N SER A 282 -12.68 -0.22 -15.45
CA SER A 282 -12.28 0.92 -16.28
C SER A 282 -11.36 1.89 -15.54
N GLU A 283 -11.58 2.06 -14.24
CA GLU A 283 -10.88 3.00 -13.38
C GLU A 283 -9.57 2.41 -12.84
N PRO A 284 -8.51 3.21 -12.67
CA PRO A 284 -7.19 2.78 -12.19
C PRO A 284 -7.21 2.54 -10.68
N ILE A 285 -8.00 1.57 -10.23
CA ILE A 285 -8.06 1.12 -8.84
C ILE A 285 -7.99 -0.40 -8.86
N LEU A 286 -7.08 -1.00 -8.09
CA LEU A 286 -6.82 -2.44 -8.16
C LEU A 286 -8.05 -3.28 -7.80
N ILE A 287 -8.76 -2.89 -6.74
CA ILE A 287 -9.99 -3.58 -6.32
C ILE A 287 -11.05 -3.55 -7.43
N SER A 288 -11.23 -2.41 -8.12
CA SER A 288 -12.15 -2.28 -9.25
C SER A 288 -11.79 -3.23 -10.40
N GLY A 289 -10.49 -3.35 -10.71
CA GLY A 289 -9.98 -4.33 -11.68
C GLY A 289 -10.28 -5.78 -11.29
N LEU A 290 -10.06 -6.15 -10.03
CA LEU A 290 -10.36 -7.49 -9.50
C LEU A 290 -11.86 -7.83 -9.55
N VAL A 291 -12.71 -6.84 -9.33
CA VAL A 291 -14.16 -6.99 -9.45
C VAL A 291 -14.56 -7.16 -10.91
N GLY A 292 -13.94 -6.40 -11.82
CA GLY A 292 -14.06 -6.63 -13.26
C GLY A 292 -13.71 -8.07 -13.64
N LEU A 293 -12.58 -8.62 -13.18
CA LEU A 293 -12.22 -10.03 -13.40
C LEU A 293 -13.25 -11.02 -12.81
N SER A 294 -13.88 -10.67 -11.69
CA SER A 294 -14.93 -11.50 -11.09
C SER A 294 -16.20 -11.52 -11.96
N ILE A 295 -16.55 -10.39 -12.58
CA ILE A 295 -17.72 -10.26 -13.46
C ILE A 295 -17.45 -10.90 -14.82
N ASP A 296 -16.22 -10.79 -15.31
CA ASP A 296 -15.71 -11.51 -16.49
C ASP A 296 -15.90 -13.03 -16.32
N ALA A 297 -15.51 -13.57 -15.17
CA ALA A 297 -15.76 -14.96 -14.82
C ALA A 297 -17.25 -15.34 -14.89
N ILE A 298 -18.14 -14.51 -14.32
CA ILE A 298 -19.60 -14.73 -14.40
C ILE A 298 -20.08 -14.78 -15.85
N ALA A 299 -19.64 -13.84 -16.69
CA ALA A 299 -20.04 -13.82 -18.10
C ALA A 299 -19.63 -15.10 -18.85
N ILE A 300 -18.42 -15.59 -18.60
CA ILE A 300 -17.89 -16.81 -19.24
C ILE A 300 -18.65 -18.04 -18.74
N ASP A 301 -18.88 -18.14 -17.43
CA ASP A 301 -19.56 -19.28 -16.83
C ASP A 301 -20.99 -19.38 -17.41
N VAL A 302 -21.73 -18.26 -17.47
CA VAL A 302 -23.07 -18.21 -18.10
C VAL A 302 -23.00 -18.56 -19.59
N LEU A 303 -22.02 -18.03 -20.33
CA LEU A 303 -21.87 -18.36 -21.74
C LEU A 303 -21.67 -19.86 -21.96
N ILE A 304 -20.80 -20.49 -21.15
CA ILE A 304 -20.56 -21.93 -21.20
C ILE A 304 -21.82 -22.73 -20.93
N ASP A 305 -22.63 -22.30 -19.96
CA ASP A 305 -23.84 -23.00 -19.59
C ASP A 305 -24.94 -22.90 -20.66
N ILE A 306 -25.02 -21.79 -21.40
CA ILE A 306 -26.01 -21.61 -22.47
C ILE A 306 -25.57 -22.15 -23.83
N LEU A 307 -24.26 -22.37 -24.04
CA LEU A 307 -23.70 -22.87 -25.32
C LEU A 307 -24.38 -24.15 -25.84
N PRO A 308 -24.71 -25.17 -25.02
CA PRO A 308 -25.38 -26.38 -25.49
C PRO A 308 -26.76 -26.16 -26.11
N PHE A 309 -27.37 -25.00 -25.88
CA PHE A 309 -28.71 -24.66 -26.37
C PHE A 309 -28.68 -23.73 -27.59
N ILE A 310 -27.50 -23.31 -28.06
CA ILE A 310 -27.33 -22.46 -29.24
C ILE A 310 -27.52 -23.31 -30.51
N ASP A 311 -28.35 -22.83 -31.43
CA ASP A 311 -28.54 -23.45 -32.75
C ASP A 311 -27.73 -22.76 -33.86
N ALA A 312 -27.83 -23.28 -35.09
CA ALA A 312 -27.09 -22.76 -36.23
C ALA A 312 -27.46 -21.31 -36.61
N ASP A 313 -28.70 -20.89 -36.32
CA ASP A 313 -29.18 -19.54 -36.64
C ASP A 313 -28.66 -18.53 -35.59
N ASP A 314 -28.50 -18.98 -34.35
CA ASP A 314 -27.95 -18.20 -33.23
C ASP A 314 -26.42 -17.98 -33.32
N LEU A 315 -25.68 -18.79 -34.09
CA LEU A 315 -24.22 -18.63 -34.27
C LEU A 315 -23.83 -17.25 -34.81
N VAL A 316 -24.70 -16.61 -35.60
CA VAL A 316 -24.46 -15.25 -36.11
C VAL A 316 -24.45 -14.23 -34.97
N LEU A 317 -25.22 -14.47 -33.90
CA LEU A 317 -25.35 -13.59 -32.74
C LEU A 317 -24.09 -13.59 -31.87
N LEU A 318 -23.36 -14.71 -31.82
CA LEU A 318 -22.06 -14.77 -31.14
C LEU A 318 -21.03 -13.81 -31.76
N LYS A 319 -21.09 -13.61 -33.08
CA LYS A 319 -20.23 -12.67 -33.81
C LYS A 319 -20.72 -11.22 -33.66
N SER A 320 -22.02 -10.97 -33.78
CA SER A 320 -22.58 -9.61 -33.74
C SER A 320 -22.49 -8.97 -32.35
N ASN A 321 -22.56 -9.77 -31.27
CA ASN A 321 -22.52 -9.28 -29.89
C ASN A 321 -21.11 -9.00 -29.36
N ASN A 322 -20.08 -9.01 -30.22
CA ASN A 322 -18.67 -8.83 -29.85
C ASN A 322 -18.12 -9.85 -28.82
N ILE A 323 -18.83 -10.95 -28.58
CA ILE A 323 -18.42 -11.99 -27.62
C ILE A 323 -17.08 -12.60 -28.05
N HIS A 324 -16.94 -12.92 -29.33
CA HIS A 324 -15.67 -13.41 -29.88
C HIS A 324 -14.51 -12.42 -29.68
N ASN A 325 -14.74 -11.12 -29.93
CA ASN A 325 -13.71 -10.08 -29.78
C ASN A 325 -13.30 -9.93 -28.32
N PHE A 326 -14.25 -10.02 -27.39
CA PHE A 326 -13.98 -10.02 -25.97
C PHE A 326 -13.13 -11.22 -25.55
N LEU A 327 -13.53 -12.44 -25.93
CA LEU A 327 -12.79 -13.65 -25.60
C LEU A 327 -11.39 -13.72 -26.23
N SER A 328 -11.21 -13.03 -27.37
CA SER A 328 -9.91 -12.91 -28.05
C SER A 328 -9.00 -11.86 -27.41
N ALA A 329 -9.54 -10.94 -26.61
CA ALA A 329 -8.81 -9.86 -25.97
C ALA A 329 -8.67 -10.16 -24.48
N PRO A 330 -7.55 -10.76 -24.03
CA PRO A 330 -7.42 -11.18 -22.65
C PRO A 330 -7.53 -9.98 -21.71
N PRO A 331 -8.16 -10.16 -20.53
CA PRO A 331 -8.26 -9.08 -19.55
C PRO A 331 -6.87 -8.65 -19.09
N ALA A 332 -6.73 -7.38 -18.73
CA ALA A 332 -5.47 -6.80 -18.29
C ALA A 332 -5.70 -5.88 -17.09
N LEU A 333 -4.84 -5.99 -16.07
CA LEU A 333 -4.84 -5.12 -14.90
C LEU A 333 -3.79 -4.00 -14.98
N THR A 334 -3.15 -3.81 -16.13
CA THR A 334 -2.04 -2.86 -16.30
C THR A 334 -2.39 -1.46 -15.77
N ARG A 335 -3.54 -0.90 -16.18
CA ARG A 335 -4.02 0.41 -15.68
C ARG A 335 -4.24 0.43 -14.16
N ASN A 336 -4.76 -0.67 -13.62
CA ASN A 336 -5.10 -0.80 -12.21
C ASN A 336 -3.82 -0.92 -11.36
N LEU A 337 -2.75 -1.52 -11.89
CA LEU A 337 -1.43 -1.57 -11.25
C LEU A 337 -0.75 -0.20 -11.22
N TYR A 338 -0.90 0.63 -12.26
CA TYR A 338 -0.44 2.03 -12.21
C TYR A 338 -1.25 2.85 -11.19
N GLY A 339 -2.55 2.60 -11.12
CA GLY A 339 -3.41 3.14 -10.07
C GLY A 339 -2.99 2.76 -8.66
N GLU A 340 -2.65 1.48 -8.46
CA GLU A 340 -2.14 0.97 -7.18
C GLU A 340 -0.79 1.62 -6.80
N GLU A 341 0.09 1.85 -7.79
CA GLU A 341 1.33 2.60 -7.57
C GLU A 341 1.03 4.03 -7.12
N ALA A 342 0.10 4.72 -7.80
CA ALA A 342 -0.31 6.06 -7.41
C ALA A 342 -0.91 6.10 -5.99
N PHE A 343 -1.68 5.08 -5.63
CA PHE A 343 -2.23 4.92 -4.28
C PHE A 343 -1.12 4.80 -3.24
N GLY A 344 -0.16 3.87 -3.42
CA GLY A 344 0.94 3.73 -2.48
C GLY A 344 1.88 4.93 -2.45
N LEU A 345 2.15 5.60 -3.58
CA LEU A 345 2.90 6.87 -3.60
C LEU A 345 2.19 7.96 -2.77
N THR A 346 0.86 7.98 -2.75
CA THR A 346 0.11 8.90 -1.88
C THR A 346 0.26 8.54 -0.41
N ILE A 347 0.25 7.25 -0.06
CA ILE A 347 0.59 6.80 1.30
C ILE A 347 2.00 7.26 1.68
N PHE A 348 3.01 7.05 0.83
CA PHE A 348 4.37 7.56 1.07
C PHE A 348 4.39 9.09 1.23
N SER A 349 3.66 9.82 0.39
CA SER A 349 3.56 11.29 0.52
C SER A 349 3.07 11.71 1.91
N ILE A 350 2.01 11.06 2.41
CA ILE A 350 1.44 11.32 3.74
C ILE A 350 2.49 11.09 4.84
N PHE A 351 3.25 9.99 4.78
CA PHE A 351 4.32 9.72 5.75
C PHE A 351 5.46 10.73 5.70
N GLY A 352 5.77 11.25 4.51
CA GLY A 352 6.89 12.16 4.33
C GLY A 352 6.58 13.64 4.62
N THR A 353 5.33 14.10 4.54
CA THR A 353 4.96 15.50 4.80
C THR A 353 4.64 15.82 6.26
N SER A 354 4.41 14.81 7.12
CA SER A 354 3.93 14.97 8.51
C SER A 354 2.59 15.70 8.69
N GLU A 355 1.81 15.86 7.62
CA GLU A 355 0.57 16.67 7.63
C GLU A 355 -0.68 15.90 8.08
N PHE A 356 -0.57 14.81 8.86
CA PHE A 356 -1.74 13.98 9.23
C PHE A 356 -1.79 13.53 10.69
N GLU A 357 -3.01 13.34 11.20
CA GLU A 357 -3.26 12.84 12.55
C GLU A 357 -2.74 11.39 12.70
N GLN A 358 -1.59 11.26 13.37
CA GLN A 358 -0.80 10.04 13.52
C GLN A 358 -1.58 8.81 14.03
N TRP A 359 -2.72 8.99 14.69
CA TRP A 359 -3.52 7.89 15.23
C TRP A 359 -4.31 7.10 14.17
N ARG A 360 -4.80 7.74 13.09
CA ARG A 360 -5.54 7.04 12.01
C ARG A 360 -4.65 6.10 11.18
N LEU A 361 -3.37 6.44 11.07
CA LEU A 361 -2.37 5.58 10.42
C LEU A 361 -1.89 4.48 11.35
N ALA A 362 -1.77 4.76 12.66
CA ALA A 362 -1.43 3.75 13.65
C ALA A 362 -2.52 2.66 13.72
N SER A 363 -3.81 3.01 13.66
CA SER A 363 -4.89 2.01 13.58
C SER A 363 -4.80 1.16 12.31
N LEU A 364 -4.55 1.78 11.14
CA LEU A 364 -4.40 1.07 9.88
C LEU A 364 -3.21 0.08 9.88
N LEU A 365 -2.04 0.48 10.40
CA LEU A 365 -0.83 -0.35 10.36
C LEU A 365 -0.70 -1.35 11.52
N MET A 366 -1.29 -1.07 12.70
CA MET A 366 -0.99 -1.79 13.95
C MET A 366 -2.12 -2.69 14.47
N ASP A 367 -3.33 -2.66 13.90
CA ASP A 367 -4.40 -3.62 14.25
C ASP A 367 -3.95 -5.08 14.05
N ASN A 368 -3.02 -5.34 13.12
CA ASN A 368 -2.46 -6.68 12.89
C ASN A 368 -1.29 -7.07 13.81
N LEU A 369 -0.74 -6.13 14.60
CA LEU A 369 0.46 -6.35 15.43
C LEU A 369 0.16 -6.65 16.91
N HIS A 370 -1.12 -6.77 17.31
CA HIS A 370 -1.53 -7.02 18.71
C HIS A 370 -0.85 -6.07 19.71
N VAL A 371 -0.62 -4.81 19.32
CA VAL A 371 -0.02 -3.82 20.21
C VAL A 371 -1.10 -3.37 21.21
N PRO A 372 -0.85 -3.39 22.53
CA PRO A 372 -1.85 -2.97 23.53
C PRO A 372 -2.33 -1.53 23.36
N ASP A 373 -3.64 -1.30 23.53
CA ASP A 373 -4.32 0.00 23.42
C ASP A 373 -3.65 1.14 24.23
N SER A 374 -2.97 0.81 25.32
CA SER A 374 -2.22 1.75 26.16
C SER A 374 -1.04 2.44 25.45
N ILE A 375 -0.51 1.86 24.37
CA ILE A 375 0.61 2.45 23.59
C ILE A 375 0.09 3.55 22.64
N TYR A 376 -1.17 3.46 22.17
CA TYR A 376 -1.78 4.42 21.24
C TYR A 376 -2.15 5.75 21.89
N GLN A 377 -2.49 5.75 23.20
CA GLN A 377 -2.91 6.96 23.91
C GLN A 377 -1.74 7.86 24.36
N GLN A 378 -0.50 7.37 24.33
CA GLN A 378 0.67 8.19 24.67
C GLN A 378 1.29 8.81 23.42
N ASN A 379 0.75 9.97 23.02
CA ASN A 379 1.25 10.90 21.98
C ASN A 379 2.75 11.28 22.08
N VAL A 380 3.49 10.79 23.08
CA VAL A 380 4.88 11.17 23.38
C VAL A 380 5.90 10.18 22.81
N PHE A 381 5.54 8.91 22.59
CA PHE A 381 6.49 7.86 22.17
C PHE A 381 6.55 7.61 20.65
N LEU A 382 5.46 7.84 19.91
CA LEU A 382 5.41 7.60 18.46
C LEU A 382 6.09 8.69 17.62
N ASN A 383 6.28 9.89 18.16
CA ASN A 383 6.88 11.02 17.46
C ASN A 383 8.36 10.80 17.05
N PRO A 384 9.27 10.32 17.92
CA PRO A 384 10.67 10.07 17.53
C PRO A 384 10.85 8.86 16.63
N ALA A 385 10.03 7.81 16.76
CA ALA A 385 10.10 6.61 15.91
C ALA A 385 9.66 6.93 14.47
N LEU A 386 8.56 7.67 14.30
CA LEU A 386 8.10 8.14 12.99
C LEU A 386 9.08 9.14 12.37
N ALA A 387 9.63 10.06 13.17
CA ALA A 387 10.69 10.96 12.69
C ALA A 387 11.94 10.19 12.26
N ALA A 388 12.33 9.13 12.99
CA ALA A 388 13.45 8.28 12.63
C ALA A 388 13.17 7.47 11.35
N TYR A 389 11.98 6.89 11.20
CA TYR A 389 11.56 6.25 9.95
C TYR A 389 11.64 7.23 8.78
N ARG A 390 11.04 8.41 8.93
CA ARG A 390 11.00 9.43 7.88
C ARG A 390 12.39 9.87 7.46
N ILE A 391 13.29 10.11 8.41
CA ILE A 391 14.63 10.63 8.11
C ILE A 391 15.56 9.54 7.56
N PHE A 392 15.48 8.32 8.10
CA PHE A 392 16.51 7.30 7.87
C PHE A 392 16.06 6.10 7.03
N LEU A 393 14.76 5.83 6.93
CA LEU A 393 14.24 4.64 6.22
C LEU A 393 13.42 5.01 4.98
N PHE A 394 12.70 6.14 5.03
CA PHE A 394 11.78 6.56 3.96
C PHE A 394 12.36 6.53 2.55
N PRO A 395 13.56 7.09 2.25
CA PRO A 395 14.05 7.13 0.88
C PRO A 395 14.34 5.73 0.32
N GLN A 396 14.81 4.82 1.18
CA GLN A 396 15.11 3.46 0.77
C GLN A 396 13.85 2.61 0.64
N ASP A 397 12.91 2.75 1.57
CA ASP A 397 11.61 2.08 1.51
C ASP A 397 10.83 2.48 0.25
N LEU A 398 10.79 3.79 -0.06
CA LEU A 398 10.18 4.29 -1.29
C LEU A 398 10.84 3.72 -2.56
N ALA A 399 12.17 3.65 -2.59
CA ALA A 399 12.89 3.10 -3.74
C ALA A 399 12.58 1.60 -3.94
N VAL A 400 12.49 0.84 -2.84
CA VAL A 400 12.09 -0.58 -2.86
C VAL A 400 10.65 -0.71 -3.35
N TYR A 401 9.73 0.11 -2.85
CA TYR A 401 8.34 0.13 -3.29
C TYR A 401 8.23 0.37 -4.81
N GLN A 402 8.82 1.47 -5.31
CA GLN A 402 8.78 1.82 -6.73
C GLN A 402 9.43 0.73 -7.61
N GLN A 403 10.58 0.19 -7.19
CA GLN A 403 11.23 -0.90 -7.92
C GLN A 403 10.35 -2.15 -7.99
N THR A 404 9.66 -2.46 -6.90
CA THR A 404 8.78 -3.63 -6.80
C THR A 404 7.52 -3.44 -7.65
N MET A 405 6.87 -2.28 -7.58
CA MET A 405 5.73 -1.93 -8.45
C MET A 405 6.08 -2.03 -9.94
N ARG A 406 7.22 -1.46 -10.34
CA ARG A 406 7.73 -1.58 -11.72
C ARG A 406 7.99 -3.03 -12.13
N SER A 407 8.33 -3.90 -11.18
CA SER A 407 8.55 -5.32 -11.46
C SER A 407 7.22 -6.05 -11.67
N TYR A 408 6.20 -5.75 -10.87
CA TYR A 408 4.84 -6.25 -11.11
C TYR A 408 4.25 -5.76 -12.42
N GLN A 409 4.39 -4.46 -12.74
CA GLN A 409 3.93 -3.89 -14.00
C GLN A 409 4.60 -4.58 -15.21
N ARG A 410 5.93 -4.77 -15.15
CA ARG A 410 6.66 -5.52 -16.19
C ARG A 410 6.15 -6.95 -16.37
N VAL A 411 5.83 -7.66 -15.29
CA VAL A 411 5.27 -9.01 -15.37
C VAL A 411 3.86 -9.00 -15.95
N ALA A 412 3.04 -8.01 -15.59
CA ALA A 412 1.68 -7.88 -16.11
C ALA A 412 1.65 -7.52 -17.61
N GLU A 413 2.64 -6.76 -18.08
CA GLU A 413 2.79 -6.36 -19.48
C GLU A 413 3.56 -7.38 -20.33
N SER A 414 4.27 -8.34 -19.71
CA SER A 414 5.08 -9.28 -20.47
C SER A 414 4.23 -10.24 -21.30
N SER A 415 4.79 -10.73 -22.41
CA SER A 415 4.21 -11.79 -23.23
C SER A 415 4.75 -13.17 -22.86
N ASP A 416 5.39 -13.30 -21.69
CA ASP A 416 6.02 -14.55 -21.25
C ASP A 416 4.98 -15.64 -20.97
N SER A 417 5.42 -16.90 -20.98
CA SER A 417 4.59 -18.04 -20.59
C SER A 417 4.13 -17.95 -19.13
N TYR A 418 3.03 -18.63 -18.81
CA TYR A 418 2.48 -18.69 -17.45
C TYR A 418 3.54 -19.12 -16.41
N ASP A 419 4.28 -20.20 -16.70
CA ASP A 419 5.32 -20.73 -15.81
C ASP A 419 6.46 -19.73 -15.57
N ALA A 420 6.85 -19.00 -16.62
CA ALA A 420 7.87 -17.97 -16.52
C ALA A 420 7.39 -16.81 -15.63
N ARG A 421 6.16 -16.31 -15.85
CA ARG A 421 5.57 -15.26 -15.01
C ARG A 421 5.45 -15.71 -13.56
N GLN A 422 4.96 -16.92 -13.31
CA GLN A 422 4.80 -17.41 -11.93
C GLN A 422 6.14 -17.60 -11.22
N THR A 423 7.18 -17.99 -11.95
CA THR A 423 8.55 -18.02 -11.42
C THR A 423 9.02 -16.62 -11.03
N ILE A 424 8.80 -15.62 -11.89
CA ILE A 424 9.16 -14.22 -11.58
C ILE A 424 8.35 -13.69 -10.39
N LEU A 425 7.04 -13.94 -10.33
CA LEU A 425 6.18 -13.52 -9.21
C LEU A 425 6.64 -14.14 -7.89
N LYS A 426 6.93 -15.44 -7.87
CA LYS A 426 7.47 -16.13 -6.70
C LYS A 426 8.81 -15.56 -6.27
N ASN A 427 9.66 -15.13 -7.20
CA ASN A 427 10.92 -14.47 -6.86
C ASN A 427 10.70 -13.08 -6.25
N ILE A 428 9.77 -12.30 -6.79
CA ILE A 428 9.40 -10.99 -6.23
C ILE A 428 8.81 -11.16 -4.81
N GLU A 429 7.85 -12.06 -4.64
CA GLU A 429 7.23 -12.34 -3.35
C GLU A 429 8.22 -12.97 -2.37
N GLY A 430 9.06 -13.89 -2.83
CA GLY A 430 10.12 -14.50 -2.03
C GLY A 430 11.15 -13.47 -1.55
N ASP A 431 11.46 -12.45 -2.34
CA ASP A 431 12.31 -11.34 -1.93
C ASP A 431 11.65 -10.48 -0.84
N LEU A 432 10.32 -10.27 -0.91
CA LEU A 432 9.55 -9.49 0.05
C LEU A 432 9.28 -10.24 1.36
N LEU A 433 8.97 -11.54 1.25
CA LEU A 433 8.68 -12.47 2.34
C LEU A 433 9.94 -13.13 2.90
N SER A 434 11.09 -12.93 2.27
CA SER A 434 12.37 -13.26 2.89
C SER A 434 12.32 -12.69 4.30
N GLY A 435 12.74 -13.46 5.30
CA GLY A 435 12.57 -13.09 6.72
C GLY A 435 13.26 -11.80 7.14
N ARG A 436 13.72 -10.98 6.19
CA ARG A 436 14.16 -9.61 6.35
C ARG A 436 13.54 -8.69 5.28
N PRO A 437 12.39 -8.04 5.54
CA PRO A 437 11.77 -7.16 4.55
C PRO A 437 12.71 -6.01 4.14
N LYS A 438 12.74 -5.72 2.84
CA LYS A 438 13.55 -4.65 2.22
C LYS A 438 13.03 -3.23 2.52
N GLY A 439 11.76 -3.12 2.93
CA GLY A 439 11.09 -1.88 3.31
C GLY A 439 9.88 -2.17 4.19
N PHE A 440 9.63 -1.32 5.19
CA PHE A 440 8.56 -1.48 6.16
C PHE A 440 7.19 -1.19 5.53
N MET A 441 7.05 -0.02 4.90
CA MET A 441 5.82 0.37 4.19
C MET A 441 5.62 -0.48 2.95
N THR A 442 6.71 -0.81 2.25
CA THR A 442 6.65 -1.71 1.10
C THR A 442 6.02 -3.06 1.48
N ALA A 443 6.47 -3.68 2.58
CA ALA A 443 5.93 -4.97 3.02
C ALA A 443 4.44 -4.91 3.40
N TYR A 444 3.94 -3.73 3.78
CA TYR A 444 2.53 -3.53 4.11
C TYR A 444 1.65 -3.26 2.88
N LEU A 445 2.14 -2.48 1.91
CA LEU A 445 1.34 -2.03 0.76
C LEU A 445 1.30 -3.05 -0.39
N ILE A 446 2.30 -3.92 -0.49
CA ILE A 446 2.45 -4.84 -1.64
C ILE A 446 1.72 -6.20 -1.53
N PRO A 447 1.39 -6.76 -0.35
CA PRO A 447 0.73 -8.06 -0.28
C PRO A 447 -0.50 -8.14 -1.21
N ALA A 448 -0.68 -9.30 -1.85
CA ALA A 448 -1.75 -9.63 -2.79
C ALA A 448 -1.65 -9.07 -4.23
N ILE A 449 -0.68 -8.22 -4.58
CA ILE A 449 -0.50 -7.78 -5.99
C ILE A 449 -0.15 -8.98 -6.90
N GLY A 450 0.73 -9.88 -6.46
CA GLY A 450 1.04 -11.09 -7.22
C GLY A 450 -0.19 -11.97 -7.44
N LYS A 451 -1.07 -12.07 -6.44
CA LYS A 451 -2.36 -12.77 -6.55
C LYS A 451 -3.28 -12.14 -7.59
N ALA A 452 -3.30 -10.82 -7.68
CA ALA A 452 -4.08 -10.11 -8.70
C ALA A 452 -3.62 -10.48 -10.12
N ILE A 453 -2.30 -10.56 -10.33
CA ILE A 453 -1.72 -10.98 -11.62
C ILE A 453 -2.03 -12.46 -11.90
N GLU A 454 -1.95 -13.34 -10.91
CA GLU A 454 -2.37 -14.75 -11.07
C GLU A 454 -3.85 -14.88 -11.49
N ASN A 455 -4.72 -14.02 -10.96
CA ASN A 455 -6.14 -14.02 -11.34
C ASN A 455 -6.36 -13.59 -12.80
N VAL A 456 -5.53 -12.70 -13.34
CA VAL A 456 -5.56 -12.35 -14.77
C VAL A 456 -5.24 -13.57 -15.64
N GLU A 457 -4.22 -14.34 -15.26
CA GLU A 457 -3.85 -15.56 -16.00
C GLU A 457 -4.95 -16.62 -15.94
N LYS A 458 -5.61 -16.77 -14.79
CA LYS A 458 -6.80 -17.62 -14.67
C LYS A 458 -7.93 -17.17 -15.60
N ALA A 459 -8.19 -15.86 -15.67
CA ALA A 459 -9.18 -15.33 -16.59
C ALA A 459 -8.80 -15.59 -18.05
N ARG A 460 -7.52 -15.39 -18.43
CA ARG A 460 -7.01 -15.73 -19.77
C ARG A 460 -7.22 -17.21 -20.15
N MET A 461 -6.98 -18.13 -19.22
CA MET A 461 -7.25 -19.56 -19.42
C MET A 461 -8.75 -19.83 -19.63
N ARG A 462 -9.62 -19.16 -18.86
CA ARG A 462 -11.09 -19.25 -19.04
C ARG A 462 -11.53 -18.75 -20.41
N HIS A 463 -11.03 -17.59 -20.84
CA HIS A 463 -11.29 -17.04 -22.18
C HIS A 463 -10.92 -18.03 -23.28
N THR A 464 -9.71 -18.62 -23.18
CA THR A 464 -9.23 -19.61 -24.15
C THR A 464 -10.11 -20.87 -24.16
N THR A 465 -10.52 -21.34 -22.98
CA THR A 465 -11.42 -22.50 -22.84
C THR A 465 -12.78 -22.22 -23.46
N ALA A 466 -13.34 -21.04 -23.23
CA ALA A 466 -14.61 -20.61 -23.83
C ALA A 466 -14.51 -20.51 -25.36
N LEU A 467 -13.41 -20.01 -25.92
CA LEU A 467 -13.19 -20.02 -27.37
C LEU A 467 -13.17 -21.43 -27.96
N VAL A 468 -12.52 -22.37 -27.27
CA VAL A 468 -12.51 -23.78 -27.69
C VAL A 468 -13.92 -24.38 -27.63
N ALA A 469 -14.69 -24.07 -26.58
CA ALA A 469 -16.07 -24.51 -26.45
C ALA A 469 -16.95 -23.98 -27.60
N ILE A 470 -16.84 -22.69 -27.93
CA ILE A 470 -17.54 -22.07 -29.07
C ILE A 470 -17.12 -22.70 -30.41
N ALA A 471 -15.86 -23.09 -30.56
CA ALA A 471 -15.39 -23.73 -31.78
C ALA A 471 -15.88 -25.18 -31.93
N ALA A 472 -16.32 -25.81 -30.83
CA ALA A 472 -16.81 -27.18 -30.79
C ALA A 472 -18.33 -27.29 -30.96
N THR A 473 -19.08 -26.22 -30.65
CA THR A 473 -20.51 -26.05 -30.99
C THR A 473 -20.68 -25.66 -32.44
#